data_AF-A0A2V0NA73-F1
#
_entry.id   AF-A0A2V0NA73-F1
#
_cell.length_a   1.000
_cell.length_b   1.000
_cell.length_c   1.000
_cell.angle_alpha   90.00
_cell.angle_beta   90.00
_cell.angle_gamma   90.00
#
_symmetry.space_group_name_H-M   'P 1'
#
loop_
_entity.id
_entity.type
_entity.pdbx_description
1 polymer ?
#
loop_
_entity_poly.entity_id
_entity_poly.type
_entity_poly.pdbx_seq_one_letter_code
_entity_poly.pdbx_strand_id
1 'polypeptide(L)'
;MTPTSLDPLIAPRPIPRTKLQIILPAVIGVAFIGMMALIFSQPGLRSGPMVGLSLFFPLMMISSMAMMFSGNRFGGGGDNKSLTPAQMEIARREYLKDLDDLRDEVHESARAQFEQFRFLHPEPTLLLGAVGSDRMWERSRKLGGGGR
;
A
#
# COMPACT_ATOMS: atom_id res chain seq x y z
N MET A 1 7.19 18.62 12.34
CA MET A 1 7.70 17.35 11.79
C MET A 1 6.75 17.03 10.66
N THR A 2 7.12 17.32 9.41
CA THR A 2 6.19 17.13 8.28
C THR A 2 5.87 15.64 8.16
N PRO A 3 4.59 15.21 8.18
CA PRO A 3 4.25 13.81 7.97
C PRO A 3 4.83 13.37 6.62
N THR A 4 5.75 12.42 6.66
CA THR A 4 6.52 11.97 5.49
C THR A 4 5.67 11.14 4.51
N SER A 5 4.42 10.85 4.87
CA SER A 5 3.52 9.87 4.24
C SER A 5 2.07 10.39 4.20
N LEU A 6 1.83 11.54 3.55
CA LEU A 6 0.45 11.96 3.21
C LEU A 6 -0.08 11.29 1.93
N ASP A 7 0.62 10.29 1.41
CA ASP A 7 0.06 9.43 0.38
C ASP A 7 -1.02 8.58 1.05
N PRO A 8 -2.31 8.76 0.70
CA PRO A 8 -3.36 7.93 1.26
C PRO A 8 -3.02 6.48 0.96
N LEU A 9 -3.23 5.59 1.94
CA LEU A 9 -3.06 4.16 1.72
C LEU A 9 -4.08 3.70 0.66
N ILE A 10 -3.72 3.83 -0.62
CA ILE A 10 -4.49 3.31 -1.74
C ILE A 10 -4.49 1.81 -1.52
N ALA A 11 -5.65 1.28 -1.14
CA ALA A 11 -5.82 -0.15 -0.92
C ALA A 11 -5.16 -0.89 -2.09
N PRO A 12 -4.13 -1.72 -1.86
CA PRO A 12 -3.51 -2.46 -2.95
C PRO A 12 -4.63 -3.27 -3.57
N ARG A 13 -5.04 -2.87 -4.79
CA ARG A 13 -6.12 -3.55 -5.49
C ARG A 13 -5.68 -5.00 -5.59
N PRO A 14 -6.51 -5.99 -5.19
CA PRO A 14 -6.16 -7.38 -5.41
C PRO A 14 -5.91 -7.51 -6.91
N ILE A 15 -4.64 -7.67 -7.27
CA ILE A 15 -4.26 -7.76 -8.68
C ILE A 15 -4.95 -9.03 -9.13
N PRO A 16 -5.94 -8.94 -10.05
CA PRO A 16 -6.61 -10.14 -10.51
C PRO A 16 -5.51 -11.03 -11.07
N ARG A 17 -5.35 -12.22 -10.49
CA ARG A 17 -4.44 -13.24 -11.04
C ARG A 17 -4.80 -13.32 -12.52
N THR A 18 -3.85 -12.99 -13.39
CA THR A 18 -4.14 -12.99 -14.82
C THR A 18 -4.65 -14.38 -15.17
N LYS A 19 -5.61 -14.49 -16.09
CA LYS A 19 -6.15 -15.80 -16.48
C LYS A 19 -5.01 -16.77 -16.85
N LEU A 20 -3.92 -16.25 -17.41
CA LEU A 20 -2.68 -16.99 -17.66
C LEU A 20 -2.04 -17.63 -16.40
N GLN A 21 -1.98 -16.94 -15.26
CA GLN A 21 -1.44 -17.53 -14.02
C GLN A 21 -2.29 -18.68 -13.46
N ILE A 22 -3.56 -18.77 -13.86
CA ILE A 22 -4.47 -19.87 -13.49
C ILE A 22 -4.43 -20.97 -14.55
N ILE A 23 -4.45 -20.60 -15.83
CA ILE A 23 -4.48 -21.53 -16.97
C ILE A 23 -3.14 -22.26 -17.13
N LEU A 24 -2.01 -21.56 -16.98
CA LEU A 24 -0.68 -22.15 -17.19
C LEU A 24 -0.40 -23.38 -16.31
N PRO A 25 -0.56 -23.35 -14.98
CA PRO A 25 -0.35 -24.54 -14.14
C PRO A 25 -1.39 -25.65 -14.41
N ALA A 26 -2.62 -25.29 -14.81
CA ALA A 26 -3.62 -26.28 -15.20
C ALA A 26 -3.22 -27.05 -16.48
N VAL A 27 -2.74 -26.34 -17.51
CA VAL A 27 -2.25 -26.96 -18.76
C VAL A 27 -1.04 -27.85 -18.48
N ILE A 28 -0.10 -27.36 -17.66
CA ILE A 28 1.07 -28.13 -17.23
C ILE A 28 0.65 -29.41 -16.49
N GLY A 29 -0.35 -29.33 -15.59
CA GLY A 29 -0.90 -30.48 -14.88
C GLY A 29 -1.54 -31.52 -15.82
N VAL A 30 -2.29 -31.08 -16.83
CA VAL A 30 -2.87 -31.99 -17.84
C VAL A 30 -1.76 -32.66 -18.66
N ALA A 31 -0.73 -31.91 -19.07
CA ALA A 31 0.43 -32.45 -19.77
C ALA A 31 1.19 -33.49 -18.94
N PHE A 32 1.31 -33.29 -17.61
CA PHE A 32 1.88 -34.28 -16.69
C PHE A 32 1.16 -35.62 -16.76
N ILE A 33 -0.17 -35.57 -16.60
CA ILE A 33 -1.02 -36.74 -16.54
C ILE A 33 -0.95 -37.49 -17.88
N GLY A 34 -0.99 -36.76 -19.00
CA GLY A 34 -0.81 -37.32 -20.34
C GLY A 34 0.53 -38.03 -20.51
N MET A 35 1.64 -37.40 -20.11
CA MET A 35 2.96 -38.00 -20.22
C MET A 35 3.14 -39.21 -19.28
N MET A 36 2.62 -39.15 -18.05
CA MET A 36 2.61 -40.31 -17.15
C MET A 36 1.83 -41.47 -17.75
N ALA A 37 0.64 -41.23 -18.30
CA ALA A 37 -0.15 -42.26 -18.97
C ALA A 37 0.64 -42.92 -20.11
N LEU A 38 1.32 -42.14 -20.96
CA LEU A 38 2.17 -42.68 -22.03
C LEU A 38 3.32 -43.53 -21.49
N ILE A 39 4.01 -43.07 -20.45
CA ILE A 39 5.10 -43.83 -19.83
C ILE A 39 4.58 -45.14 -19.24
N PHE A 40 3.42 -45.16 -18.58
CA PHE A 40 2.84 -46.38 -18.02
C PHE A 40 2.33 -47.34 -19.10
N SER A 41 1.71 -46.82 -20.16
CA SER A 41 1.13 -47.60 -21.25
C SER A 41 2.16 -48.11 -22.26
N GLN A 42 3.32 -47.45 -22.40
CA GLN A 42 4.35 -47.84 -23.37
C GLN A 42 5.59 -48.44 -22.69
N PRO A 43 5.82 -49.75 -22.81
CA PRO A 43 7.00 -50.42 -22.24
C PRO A 43 8.32 -49.83 -22.74
N GLY A 44 8.38 -49.40 -24.01
CA GLY A 44 9.58 -48.81 -24.63
C GLY A 44 10.04 -47.49 -24.02
N LEU A 45 9.17 -46.77 -23.29
CA LEU A 45 9.53 -45.57 -22.54
C LEU A 45 10.02 -45.88 -21.12
N ARG A 46 9.85 -47.14 -20.67
CA ARG A 46 10.21 -47.65 -19.33
C ARG A 46 11.50 -48.47 -19.31
N SER A 47 12.06 -48.80 -20.48
CA SER A 47 13.24 -49.64 -20.59
C SER A 47 14.21 -49.14 -21.67
N GLY A 48 15.51 -49.17 -21.38
CA GLY A 48 16.59 -48.76 -22.30
C GLY A 48 17.09 -47.32 -22.09
N PRO A 49 17.92 -46.78 -23.01
CA PRO A 49 18.53 -45.45 -22.89
C PRO A 49 17.51 -44.29 -22.91
N MET A 50 16.28 -44.54 -23.36
CA MET A 50 15.20 -43.55 -23.41
C MET A 50 14.55 -43.27 -22.03
N VAL A 51 14.82 -44.09 -21.00
CA VAL A 51 14.28 -43.89 -19.64
C VAL A 51 14.78 -42.60 -18.99
N GLY A 52 16.05 -42.25 -19.22
CA GLY A 52 16.61 -40.99 -18.72
C GLY A 52 15.89 -39.78 -19.31
N LEU A 53 15.54 -39.83 -20.60
CA LEU A 53 14.83 -38.76 -21.30
C LEU A 53 13.35 -38.69 -20.90
N SER A 54 12.68 -39.84 -20.72
CA SER A 54 11.25 -39.91 -20.34
C SER A 54 10.98 -39.46 -18.91
N LEU A 55 11.93 -39.66 -17.99
CA LEU A 55 11.83 -39.21 -16.59
C LEU A 55 12.31 -37.77 -16.38
N PHE A 56 13.17 -37.24 -17.24
CA PHE A 56 13.71 -35.89 -17.13
C PHE A 56 12.62 -34.82 -17.29
N PHE A 57 11.71 -34.98 -18.25
CA PHE A 57 10.63 -34.01 -18.49
C PHE A 57 9.67 -33.87 -17.30
N PRO A 58 9.13 -34.97 -16.73
CA PRO A 58 8.35 -34.92 -15.48
C PRO A 58 9.08 -34.25 -14.31
N LEU A 59 10.37 -34.55 -14.12
CA LEU A 59 11.18 -33.97 -13.04
C LEU A 59 11.37 -32.46 -13.20
N MET A 60 11.66 -31.99 -14.42
CA MET A 60 11.79 -30.56 -14.71
C MET A 60 10.46 -29.82 -14.55
N MET A 61 9.36 -30.48 -14.84
CA MET A 61 8.04 -29.88 -14.71
C MET A 61 7.60 -29.74 -13.25
N ILE A 62 7.91 -30.74 -12.41
CA ILE A 62 7.72 -30.65 -10.95
C ILE A 62 8.61 -29.55 -10.37
N SER A 63 9.88 -29.46 -10.76
CA SER A 63 10.79 -28.42 -10.25
C SER A 63 10.37 -27.01 -10.71
N SER A 64 9.91 -26.87 -11.94
CA SER A 64 9.34 -25.62 -12.47
C SER A 64 8.07 -25.21 -11.70
N MET A 65 7.18 -26.16 -11.42
CA MET A 65 5.97 -25.88 -10.64
C MET A 65 6.32 -25.52 -9.19
N ALA A 66 7.25 -26.23 -8.57
CA ALA A 66 7.77 -25.90 -7.25
C ALA A 66 8.39 -24.50 -7.21
N MET A 67 9.16 -24.11 -8.23
CA MET A 67 9.71 -22.76 -8.35
C MET A 67 8.60 -21.69 -8.52
N MET A 68 7.55 -21.98 -9.29
CA MET A 68 6.41 -21.08 -9.49
C MET A 68 5.59 -20.87 -8.20
N PHE A 69 5.43 -21.91 -7.38
CA PHE A 69 4.70 -21.84 -6.10
C PHE A 69 5.57 -21.39 -4.92
N SER A 70 6.88 -21.64 -4.94
CA SER A 70 7.79 -21.30 -3.83
C SER A 70 8.25 -19.85 -3.82
N GLY A 71 8.15 -19.12 -4.93
CA GLY A 71 8.33 -17.69 -4.87
C GLY A 71 8.43 -17.07 -6.25
N ASN A 72 7.55 -16.10 -6.51
CA ASN A 72 7.83 -14.72 -6.91
C ASN A 72 9.11 -14.35 -7.73
N ARG A 73 9.82 -15.28 -8.36
CA ARG A 73 11.16 -15.06 -8.93
C ARG A 73 11.31 -15.43 -10.40
N PHE A 74 10.41 -16.22 -10.99
CA PHE A 74 10.60 -16.71 -12.37
C PHE A 74 9.46 -16.48 -13.38
N GLY A 75 8.49 -15.63 -13.07
CA GLY A 75 7.43 -15.33 -14.04
C GLY A 75 6.63 -14.09 -13.71
N GLY A 76 7.07 -12.95 -14.25
CA GLY A 76 6.32 -11.70 -14.24
C GLY A 76 7.08 -10.56 -13.57
N GLY A 77 7.91 -9.88 -14.37
CA GLY A 77 8.34 -8.53 -14.05
C GLY A 77 7.12 -7.62 -13.97
N GLY A 78 6.72 -7.30 -12.75
CA GLY A 78 5.83 -6.21 -12.45
C GLY A 78 6.12 -5.81 -11.03
N ASP A 79 6.41 -4.53 -10.82
CA ASP A 79 6.66 -3.88 -9.52
C ASP A 79 5.51 -4.00 -8.51
N ASN A 80 4.52 -4.82 -8.83
CA ASN A 80 3.29 -5.04 -8.12
C ASN A 80 3.45 -6.22 -7.14
N LYS A 81 4.35 -6.06 -6.16
CA LYS A 81 4.35 -6.91 -4.97
C LYS A 81 2.99 -6.77 -4.29
N SER A 82 2.14 -7.79 -4.40
CA SER A 82 0.98 -7.89 -3.52
C SER A 82 1.50 -7.94 -2.09
N LEU A 83 1.25 -6.88 -1.30
CA LEU A 83 1.54 -6.91 0.14
C LEU A 83 0.83 -8.13 0.72
N THR A 84 1.55 -8.90 1.54
CA THR A 84 0.91 -10.00 2.28
C THR A 84 -0.15 -9.42 3.23
N PRO A 85 -1.15 -10.22 3.68
CA PRO A 85 -2.12 -9.75 4.67
C PRO A 85 -1.50 -9.11 5.91
N ALA A 86 -0.37 -9.64 6.38
CA ALA A 86 0.39 -9.08 7.49
C ALA A 86 1.03 -7.72 7.18
N GLN A 87 1.60 -7.56 5.98
CA GLN A 87 2.19 -6.27 5.56
C GLN A 87 1.12 -5.19 5.37
N MET A 88 -0.09 -5.56 4.94
CA MET A 88 -1.22 -4.63 4.87
C MET A 88 -1.67 -4.13 6.24
N GLU A 89 -1.65 -4.98 7.26
CA GLU A 89 -2.01 -4.58 8.63
C GLU A 89 -1.00 -3.60 9.23
N ILE A 90 0.30 -3.81 8.97
CA ILE A 90 1.36 -2.89 9.39
C ILE A 90 1.14 -1.52 8.73
N ALA A 91 0.95 -1.48 7.41
CA ALA A 91 0.72 -0.23 6.68
C ALA A 91 -0.56 0.49 7.15
N ARG A 92 -1.62 -0.25 7.49
CA ARG A 92 -2.85 0.31 8.07
C ARG A 92 -2.58 0.98 9.42
N ARG A 93 -1.84 0.30 10.29
CA ARG A 93 -1.52 0.82 11.63
C ARG A 93 -0.69 2.10 11.55
N GLU A 94 0.30 2.12 10.68
CA GLU A 94 1.17 3.29 10.46
C GLU A 94 0.35 4.48 9.95
N TYR A 95 -0.51 4.28 8.95
CA TYR A 95 -1.40 5.33 8.45
C TYR A 95 -2.35 5.89 9.52
N LEU A 96 -2.94 5.02 10.35
CA LEU A 96 -3.83 5.47 11.42
C LEU A 96 -3.07 6.27 12.50
N LYS A 97 -1.83 5.87 12.81
CA LYS A 97 -0.98 6.65 13.70
C LYS A 97 -0.69 8.04 13.15
N ASP A 98 -0.34 8.14 11.86
CA ASP A 98 -0.08 9.43 11.22
C ASP A 98 -1.32 10.34 11.22
N LEU A 99 -2.51 9.75 11.05
CA LEU A 99 -3.78 10.49 11.15
C LEU A 99 -4.05 11.00 12.57
N ASP A 100 -3.73 10.21 13.60
CA ASP A 100 -3.86 10.65 14.99
C ASP A 100 -2.89 11.79 15.31
N ASP A 101 -1.62 11.69 14.87
CA ASP A 101 -0.62 12.74 15.05
C ASP A 101 -1.05 14.04 14.31
N LEU A 102 -1.59 13.92 13.08
CA LEU A 102 -2.13 15.05 12.32
C LEU A 102 -3.35 15.68 13.00
N ARG A 103 -4.23 14.85 13.58
CA ARG A 103 -5.42 15.30 14.30
C ARG A 103 -5.02 16.17 15.49
N ASP A 104 -4.02 15.77 16.26
CA ASP A 104 -3.53 16.53 17.40
C ASP A 104 -2.94 17.88 16.96
N GLU A 105 -2.18 17.93 15.87
CA GLU A 105 -1.64 19.17 15.31
C GLU A 105 -2.74 20.15 14.85
N VAL A 106 -3.80 19.63 14.21
CA VAL A 106 -4.96 20.43 13.79
C VAL A 106 -5.71 20.96 15.01
N HIS A 107 -5.88 20.16 16.06
CA HIS A 107 -6.53 20.61 17.29
C HIS A 107 -5.73 21.70 18.01
N GLU A 108 -4.41 21.56 18.10
CA GLU A 108 -3.52 22.58 18.66
C GLU A 108 -3.63 23.90 17.86
N SER A 109 -3.58 23.80 16.53
CA SER A 109 -3.74 24.95 15.62
C SER A 109 -5.10 25.61 15.77
N ALA A 110 -6.17 24.83 15.90
CA ALA A 110 -7.52 25.36 16.11
C ALA A 110 -7.66 26.07 17.46
N ARG A 111 -7.02 25.56 18.53
CA ARG A 111 -6.97 26.24 19.84
C ARG A 111 -6.22 27.56 19.76
N ALA A 112 -5.07 27.59 19.12
CA ALA A 112 -4.30 28.83 18.91
C ALA A 112 -5.10 29.87 18.10
N GLN A 113 -5.78 29.45 17.03
CA GLN A 113 -6.68 30.32 16.26
C GLN A 113 -7.85 30.83 17.11
N PHE A 114 -8.45 29.97 17.93
CA PHE A 114 -9.55 30.35 18.81
C PHE A 114 -9.11 31.36 19.88
N GLU A 115 -7.94 31.17 20.50
CA GLU A 115 -7.38 32.11 21.46
C GLU A 115 -7.06 33.47 20.83
N GLN A 116 -6.48 33.47 19.62
CA GLN A 116 -6.26 34.70 18.86
C GLN A 116 -7.58 35.40 18.53
N PHE A 117 -8.60 34.65 18.09
CA PHE A 117 -9.91 35.21 17.79
C PHE A 117 -10.55 35.82 19.04
N ARG A 118 -10.51 35.12 20.17
CA ARG A 118 -11.02 35.60 21.46
C ARG A 118 -10.27 36.83 21.96
N PHE A 119 -8.97 36.93 21.70
CA PHE A 119 -8.18 38.11 22.05
C PHE A 119 -8.59 39.35 21.24
N LEU A 120 -8.91 39.16 19.96
CA LEU A 120 -9.36 40.22 19.04
C LEU A 120 -10.83 40.61 19.22
N HIS A 121 -11.66 39.64 19.61
CA HIS A 121 -13.11 39.75 19.77
C HIS A 121 -13.54 39.30 21.16
N PRO A 122 -13.22 40.07 22.22
CA PRO A 122 -13.67 39.77 23.57
C PRO A 122 -15.19 39.94 23.70
N GLU A 123 -15.77 39.33 24.72
CA GLU A 123 -17.19 39.47 25.06
C GLU A 123 -17.57 40.95 25.24
N PRO A 124 -18.76 41.39 24.78
CA PRO A 124 -19.16 42.80 24.83
C PRO A 124 -19.10 43.42 26.23
N THR A 125 -19.33 42.62 27.27
CA THR A 125 -19.27 43.04 28.68
C THR A 125 -17.86 43.39 29.15
N LEU A 126 -16.82 42.82 28.53
CA LEU A 126 -15.42 43.06 28.87
C LEU A 126 -14.85 44.31 28.17
N LEU A 127 -15.55 44.85 27.17
CA LEU A 127 -15.11 46.02 26.41
C LEU A 127 -14.97 47.28 27.28
N LEU A 128 -15.83 47.44 28.29
CA LEU A 128 -15.76 48.56 29.22
C LEU A 128 -14.43 48.61 29.98
N GLY A 129 -13.85 47.45 30.30
CA GLY A 129 -12.54 47.37 30.97
C GLY A 129 -11.35 47.72 30.06
N ALA A 130 -11.54 47.72 28.74
CA ALA A 130 -10.49 48.10 27.79
C ALA A 130 -10.39 49.63 27.60
N VAL A 131 -11.42 50.39 28.00
CA VAL A 131 -11.45 51.85 27.89
C VAL A 131 -10.39 52.47 28.82
N GLY A 132 -9.48 53.26 28.25
CA GLY A 132 -8.36 53.85 29.00
C GLY A 132 -7.16 52.92 29.21
N SER A 133 -7.24 51.66 28.77
CA SER A 133 -6.06 50.77 28.69
C SER A 133 -5.25 51.03 27.43
N ASP A 134 -4.00 50.58 27.41
CA ASP A 134 -3.14 50.61 26.21
C ASP A 134 -3.76 49.82 25.04
N ARG A 135 -4.71 48.93 25.34
CA ARG A 135 -5.40 48.09 24.37
C ARG A 135 -6.47 48.80 23.54
N MET A 136 -6.91 49.98 23.98
CA MET A 136 -8.05 50.71 23.40
C MET A 136 -7.86 51.00 21.90
N TRP A 137 -6.62 51.24 21.47
CA TRP A 137 -6.28 51.66 20.11
C TRP A 137 -5.32 50.70 19.39
N GLU A 138 -5.26 49.42 19.79
CA GLU A 138 -4.39 48.40 19.18
C GLU A 138 -4.67 48.17 17.69
N ARG A 139 -5.91 48.42 17.23
CA ARG A 139 -6.31 48.24 15.83
C ARG A 139 -5.86 49.45 14.99
N SER A 140 -4.61 49.41 14.55
CA SER A 140 -4.10 50.38 13.57
C SER A 140 -4.62 50.07 12.17
N ARG A 141 -4.95 51.13 11.41
CA ARG A 141 -5.25 51.03 9.98
C ARG A 141 -3.95 50.67 9.27
N LYS A 142 -3.72 49.39 9.02
CA LYS A 142 -2.78 49.01 7.95
C LYS A 142 -3.36 49.56 6.64
N LEU A 143 -2.84 50.70 6.20
CA LEU A 143 -2.98 51.14 4.81
C LEU A 143 -2.45 50.00 3.96
N GLY A 144 -3.30 49.43 3.11
CA GLY A 144 -2.87 48.43 2.13
C GLY A 144 -1.74 49.01 1.30
N GLY A 145 -0.53 48.51 1.51
CA GLY A 145 0.62 48.84 0.69
C GLY A 145 0.43 48.20 -0.68
N GLY A 146 -0.16 48.93 -1.60
CA GLY A 146 0.18 48.78 -3.01
C GLY A 146 1.60 49.29 -3.21
N GLY A 147 2.46 48.47 -3.82
CA GLY A 147 3.79 48.92 -4.25
C GLY A 147 4.84 47.82 -4.36
N ARG A 148 4.96 47.30 -5.59
CA ARG A 148 6.04 46.47 -6.19
C ARG A 148 5.98 44.96 -5.95
#